data_AF-A4A0C8-F1
#
_entry.id   AF-A4A0C8-F1
#
_cell.length_a   1.000
_cell.length_b   1.000
_cell.length_c   1.000
_cell.angle_alpha   90.00
_cell.angle_beta   90.00
_cell.angle_gamma   90.00
#
_symmetry.space_group_name_H-M   'P 1'
#
loop_
_entity.id
_entity.type
_entity.pdbx_description
1 polymer ?
#
loop_
_entity_poly.entity_id
_entity_poly.type
_entity_poly.pdbx_seq_one_letter_code
_entity_poly.pdbx_strand_id
1 'polypeptide(L)'
;MVRQLTTLGMFRREEEPNADLVVELFRRSAGKLSCGDCSRIGVKVDLPRDDEEEWDQRRVCQVCRQPIPLERLEVFPDADTCVGCREKLDNADDHATPDYCPKCGEIMSLSTSRGGGMTRYRMRCPRCK
;
A
#
# COMPACT_ATOMS: atom_id res chain seq x y z
N MET A 1 24.12 -2.73 5.17
CA MET A 1 24.13 -1.97 6.44
C MET A 1 25.51 -1.39 6.75
N VAL A 2 26.55 -2.20 7.02
CA VAL A 2 27.91 -1.71 7.37
C VAL A 2 28.48 -0.75 6.31
N ARG A 3 28.44 -1.13 5.02
CA ARG A 3 28.92 -0.27 3.91
C ARG A 3 28.28 1.12 3.89
N GLN A 4 26.98 1.21 4.15
CA GLN A 4 26.23 2.48 4.18
C GLN A 4 26.62 3.34 5.39
N LEU A 5 26.88 2.72 6.53
CA LEU A 5 27.33 3.40 7.75
C LEU A 5 28.80 3.87 7.64
N THR A 6 29.65 3.14 6.92
CA THR A 6 31.02 3.59 6.59
C THR A 6 31.01 4.78 5.63
N THR A 7 30.09 4.85 4.65
CA THR A 7 29.97 6.05 3.77
C THR A 7 29.57 7.30 4.55
N LEU A 8 28.80 7.13 5.63
CA LEU A 8 28.47 8.21 6.57
C LEU A 8 29.62 8.53 7.55
N GLY A 9 30.74 7.81 7.48
CA GLY A 9 31.90 8.01 8.36
C GLY A 9 31.70 7.51 9.78
N MET A 10 30.71 6.65 10.05
CA MET A 10 30.39 6.19 11.40
C MET A 10 31.31 5.07 11.92
N PHE A 11 32.03 4.38 11.02
CA PHE A 11 32.98 3.31 11.35
C PHE A 11 34.38 3.59 10.79
N ARG A 12 34.93 4.78 11.05
CA ARG A 12 36.24 5.19 10.51
C ARG A 12 37.44 4.45 11.10
N ARG A 13 37.28 3.77 12.25
CA ARG A 13 38.39 3.20 13.03
C ARG A 13 38.18 1.74 13.48
N GLU A 14 37.01 1.18 13.22
CA GLU A 14 36.66 -0.19 13.60
C GLU A 14 36.62 -1.02 12.31
N GLU A 15 37.54 -1.99 12.16
CA GLU A 15 37.53 -2.91 11.01
C GLU A 15 36.41 -3.95 11.13
N GLU A 16 36.05 -4.35 12.35
CA GLU A 16 34.95 -5.26 12.67
C GLU A 16 34.03 -4.67 13.74
N PRO A 17 33.05 -3.85 13.36
CA PRO A 17 32.08 -3.32 14.32
C PRO A 17 31.12 -4.40 14.81
N ASN A 18 30.86 -4.42 16.11
CA ASN A 18 29.89 -5.31 16.75
C ASN A 18 28.53 -5.24 16.02
N ALA A 19 27.95 -6.41 15.69
CA ALA A 19 26.68 -6.54 15.00
C ALA A 19 25.54 -5.76 15.68
N ASP A 20 25.45 -5.80 17.02
CA ASP A 20 24.42 -5.08 17.76
C ASP A 20 24.56 -3.57 17.58
N LEU A 21 25.81 -3.09 17.59
CA LEU A 21 26.14 -1.68 17.44
C LEU A 21 25.85 -1.20 16.00
N VAL A 22 26.08 -2.05 15.00
CA VAL A 22 25.69 -1.81 13.60
C VAL A 22 24.18 -1.65 13.47
N VAL A 23 23.39 -2.53 14.10
CA VAL A 23 21.92 -2.47 14.04
C VAL A 23 21.40 -1.19 14.69
N GLU A 24 21.90 -0.83 15.87
CA GLU A 24 21.48 0.37 16.59
C GLU A 24 21.85 1.66 15.85
N LEU A 25 23.09 1.76 15.35
CA LEU A 25 23.52 2.89 14.52
C LEU A 25 22.70 2.99 13.23
N PHE A 26 22.40 1.85 12.60
CA PHE A 26 21.56 1.81 11.42
C PHE A 26 20.15 2.33 11.72
N ARG A 27 19.50 1.87 12.80
CA ARG A 27 18.16 2.34 13.19
C ARG A 27 18.12 3.84 13.41
N ARG A 28 19.14 4.41 14.04
CA ARG A 28 19.21 5.85 14.31
C ARG A 28 19.51 6.69 13.06
N SER A 29 20.22 6.13 12.09
CA SER A 29 20.63 6.81 10.85
C SER A 29 19.76 6.48 9.64
N ALA A 30 18.88 5.49 9.75
CA ALA A 30 17.91 5.02 8.76
C ALA A 30 17.19 6.15 8.01
N GLY A 31 16.74 7.18 8.74
CA GLY A 31 16.05 8.34 8.18
C GLY A 31 16.91 9.22 7.26
N LYS A 32 18.24 9.08 7.30
CA LYS A 32 19.20 9.84 6.48
C LYS A 32 19.83 8.98 5.39
N LEU A 33 19.58 7.67 5.40
CA LEU A 33 20.12 6.74 4.43
C LEU A 33 19.25 6.73 3.17
N SER A 34 19.90 6.79 2.02
CA SER A 34 19.27 6.55 0.72
C SER A 34 19.38 5.08 0.33
N CYS A 35 18.34 4.57 -0.31
CA CYS A 35 18.36 3.27 -0.96
C CYS A 35 19.32 3.31 -2.17
N GLY A 36 20.19 2.32 -2.32
CA GLY A 36 21.11 2.22 -3.45
C GLY A 36 20.41 1.96 -4.79
N ASP A 37 19.22 1.35 -4.77
CA ASP A 37 18.51 0.94 -5.99
C ASP A 37 17.49 1.98 -6.46
N CYS A 38 16.82 2.66 -5.53
CA CYS A 38 15.71 3.58 -5.85
C CYS A 38 15.92 5.02 -5.36
N SER A 39 17.06 5.33 -4.75
CA SER A 39 17.46 6.66 -4.25
C SER A 39 16.51 7.30 -3.24
N ARG A 40 15.48 6.59 -2.76
CA ARG A 40 14.57 7.08 -1.73
C ARG A 40 15.28 7.15 -0.38
N ILE A 41 15.01 8.21 0.36
CA ILE A 41 15.54 8.46 1.71
C ILE A 41 14.61 7.80 2.74
N GLY A 42 15.17 7.18 3.77
CA GLY A 42 14.41 6.56 4.86
C GLY A 42 14.35 5.04 4.77
N VAL A 43 15.51 4.39 4.74
CA VAL A 43 15.61 2.92 4.69
C VAL A 43 15.26 2.34 6.06
N LYS A 44 14.31 1.41 6.13
CA LYS A 44 13.98 0.65 7.34
C LYS A 44 14.54 -0.75 7.24
N VAL A 45 15.07 -1.27 8.34
CA VAL A 45 15.42 -2.69 8.47
C VAL A 45 14.29 -3.36 9.22
N ASP A 46 13.67 -4.30 8.52
CA ASP A 46 12.73 -5.24 9.10
C ASP A 46 13.57 -6.44 9.54
N LEU A 47 13.68 -6.67 10.85
CA LEU A 47 14.30 -7.89 11.33
C LEU A 47 13.25 -9.00 11.18
N PRO A 48 13.59 -10.14 10.56
CA PRO A 48 12.76 -11.32 10.74
C PRO A 48 12.66 -11.56 12.24
N ARG A 49 11.42 -11.65 12.71
CA ARG A 49 11.10 -11.77 14.12
C ARG A 49 11.45 -13.21 14.50
N ASP A 50 12.56 -13.40 15.21
CA ASP A 50 13.00 -14.69 15.77
C ASP A 50 12.19 -15.05 17.05
N ASP A 51 10.89 -14.75 17.09
CA ASP A 51 9.95 -15.40 17.99
C ASP A 51 9.49 -16.72 17.33
N GLU A 52 10.41 -17.68 17.31
CA GLU A 52 10.24 -19.09 16.93
C GLU A 52 9.45 -19.93 17.96
N GLU A 53 8.74 -19.31 18.91
CA GLU A 53 7.85 -20.02 19.81
C GLU A 53 6.42 -19.51 19.64
N GLU A 54 5.56 -20.44 19.19
CA GLU A 54 4.09 -20.39 19.25
C GLU A 54 3.35 -20.20 17.92
N TRP A 55 3.35 -21.25 17.09
CA TRP A 55 2.18 -21.73 16.32
C TRP A 55 1.40 -20.75 15.41
N ASP A 56 1.94 -19.59 15.05
CA ASP A 56 1.25 -18.64 14.18
C ASP A 56 2.14 -18.25 13.01
N GLN A 57 2.19 -19.12 12.00
CA GLN A 57 2.70 -18.80 10.67
C GLN A 57 1.75 -17.79 10.01
N ARG A 58 1.71 -16.56 10.55
CA ARG A 58 0.93 -15.46 10.00
C ARG A 58 1.47 -15.15 8.62
N ARG A 59 0.85 -15.71 7.59
CA ARG A 59 1.18 -15.36 6.21
C ARG A 59 1.01 -13.85 6.06
N VAL A 60 2.05 -13.18 5.59
CA VAL A 60 2.03 -11.74 5.35
C VAL A 60 1.57 -11.44 3.93
N CYS A 61 0.83 -10.35 3.77
CA CYS A 61 0.41 -9.90 2.44
C CYS A 61 1.62 -9.45 1.62
N GLN A 62 1.73 -9.93 0.38
CA GLN A 62 2.83 -9.54 -0.52
C GLN A 62 2.83 -8.04 -0.87
N VAL A 63 1.68 -7.36 -0.80
CA VAL A 63 1.53 -5.95 -1.19
C VAL A 63 1.83 -5.00 -0.03
N CYS A 64 1.09 -5.14 1.09
CA CYS A 64 1.20 -4.20 2.22
C CYS A 64 2.03 -4.73 3.38
N ARG A 65 2.50 -5.98 3.33
CA ARG A 65 3.25 -6.68 4.38
C ARG A 65 2.56 -6.75 5.74
N GLN A 66 1.26 -6.46 5.79
CA GLN A 66 0.45 -6.70 6.98
C GLN A 66 0.12 -8.20 7.09
N PRO A 67 -0.06 -8.73 8.31
CA PRO A 67 -0.50 -10.11 8.50
C PRO A 67 -1.87 -10.32 7.84
N ILE A 68 -2.03 -11.45 7.15
CA ILE A 68 -3.31 -11.87 6.60
C ILE A 68 -4.16 -12.42 7.75
N PRO A 69 -5.43 -11.99 7.92
CA PRO A 69 -6.31 -12.50 8.96
C PRO A 69 -6.43 -14.03 8.90
N LEU A 70 -6.43 -14.70 10.05
CA LEU A 70 -6.50 -16.16 10.13
C LEU A 70 -7.81 -16.69 9.54
N GLU A 71 -8.91 -15.98 9.76
CA GLU A 71 -10.23 -16.31 9.21
C GLU A 71 -10.20 -16.38 7.68
N ARG A 72 -9.33 -15.59 7.04
CA ARG A 72 -9.14 -15.63 5.58
C ARG A 72 -8.28 -16.81 5.15
N LEU A 73 -7.25 -17.17 5.91
CA LEU A 73 -6.39 -18.31 5.61
C LEU A 73 -7.10 -19.65 5.86
N GLU A 74 -8.03 -19.70 6.83
CA GLU A 74 -8.90 -20.85 7.07
C GLU A 74 -9.82 -21.12 5.86
N VAL A 75 -10.37 -20.06 5.26
CA VAL A 75 -11.25 -20.18 4.08
C VAL A 75 -10.45 -20.32 2.79
N PHE A 76 -9.33 -19.62 2.67
CA PHE A 76 -8.46 -19.58 1.49
C PHE A 76 -7.00 -19.85 1.89
N PRO A 77 -6.62 -21.13 2.04
CA PRO A 77 -5.28 -21.52 2.49
C PRO A 77 -4.15 -21.05 1.59
N ASP A 78 -4.44 -20.73 0.33
CA ASP A 78 -3.47 -20.29 -0.68
C ASP A 78 -3.36 -18.76 -0.79
N ALA A 79 -4.19 -17.99 -0.08
CA ALA A 79 -4.22 -16.53 -0.20
C ALA A 79 -2.87 -15.86 0.13
N ASP A 80 -2.32 -15.15 -0.86
CA ASP A 80 -1.06 -14.38 -0.81
C ASP A 80 -1.25 -12.88 -0.51
N THR A 81 -2.51 -12.44 -0.50
CA THR A 81 -2.93 -11.05 -0.44
C THR A 81 -4.05 -10.85 0.60
N CYS A 82 -3.96 -9.77 1.39
CA CYS A 82 -5.00 -9.41 2.35
C CYS A 82 -6.26 -8.88 1.63
N VAL A 83 -7.40 -8.87 2.33
CA VAL A 83 -8.70 -8.44 1.80
C VAL A 83 -8.61 -7.03 1.19
N GLY A 84 -8.09 -6.06 1.95
CA GLY A 84 -8.02 -4.68 1.47
C GLY A 84 -7.07 -4.46 0.28
N CYS A 85 -6.07 -5.32 0.07
CA CYS A 85 -5.24 -5.27 -1.14
C CYS A 85 -5.89 -6.00 -2.31
N ARG A 86 -6.57 -7.13 -2.06
CA ARG A 86 -7.35 -7.86 -3.05
C ARG A 86 -8.48 -7.00 -3.61
N GLU A 87 -9.25 -6.34 -2.74
CA GLU A 87 -10.30 -5.42 -3.14
C GLU A 87 -9.75 -4.26 -3.99
N LYS A 88 -8.58 -3.71 -3.68
CA LYS A 88 -8.01 -2.63 -4.52
C LYS A 88 -7.59 -3.11 -5.91
N LEU A 89 -7.21 -4.37 -6.04
CA LEU A 89 -6.88 -4.97 -7.33
C LEU A 89 -8.16 -5.29 -8.12
N ASP A 90 -9.16 -5.84 -7.45
CA ASP A 90 -10.44 -6.22 -8.07
C ASP A 90 -11.28 -4.98 -8.44
N ASN A 91 -11.20 -3.90 -7.66
CA ASN A 91 -11.89 -2.62 -7.92
C ASN A 91 -11.10 -1.68 -8.85
N ALA A 92 -9.98 -2.10 -9.43
CA ALA A 92 -9.24 -1.27 -10.39
C ALA A 92 -10.06 -1.00 -11.68
N ASP A 93 -11.08 -1.83 -11.94
CA ASP A 93 -11.97 -1.74 -13.11
C ASP A 93 -13.33 -1.08 -12.81
N ASP A 94 -13.59 -0.62 -11.59
CA ASP A 94 -14.84 0.08 -11.22
C ASP A 94 -14.85 1.57 -11.64
N HIS A 95 -14.06 1.89 -12.66
CA HIS A 95 -14.29 3.07 -13.47
C HIS A 95 -15.52 2.82 -14.36
N ALA A 96 -16.72 2.92 -13.78
CA ALA A 96 -17.89 3.31 -14.55
C ALA A 96 -17.48 4.60 -15.29
N THR A 97 -17.15 4.47 -16.57
CA THR A 97 -16.70 5.59 -17.39
C THR A 97 -17.77 6.67 -17.28
N PRO A 98 -17.48 7.82 -16.66
CA PRO A 98 -18.50 8.82 -16.44
C PRO A 98 -19.03 9.28 -17.78
N ASP A 99 -20.35 9.23 -17.97
CA ASP A 99 -20.98 9.74 -19.17
C ASP A 99 -20.76 11.26 -19.24
N TYR A 100 -20.02 11.72 -20.25
CA TYR A 100 -19.79 13.14 -20.48
C TYR A 100 -20.86 13.72 -21.41
N CYS A 101 -21.29 14.95 -21.13
CA CYS A 101 -22.21 15.65 -22.00
C CYS A 101 -21.55 15.97 -23.36
N PRO A 102 -22.13 15.57 -24.50
CA PRO A 102 -21.54 15.81 -25.82
C PRO A 102 -21.49 17.29 -26.22
N LYS A 103 -22.16 18.18 -25.48
CA LYS A 103 -22.21 19.62 -25.75
C LYS A 103 -21.17 20.44 -24.97
N CYS A 104 -20.90 20.08 -23.72
CA CYS A 104 -20.05 20.89 -22.83
C CYS A 104 -18.96 20.10 -22.10
N GLY A 105 -18.90 18.78 -22.27
CA GLY A 105 -17.89 17.93 -21.64
C GLY A 105 -18.05 17.75 -20.12
N GLU A 106 -19.15 18.22 -19.53
CA GLU A 106 -19.42 18.06 -18.09
C GLU A 106 -19.96 16.67 -17.79
N ILE A 107 -19.63 16.11 -16.62
CA ILE A 107 -20.14 14.80 -16.19
C ILE A 107 -21.67 14.87 -16.04
N MET A 108 -22.37 13.94 -16.70
CA MET A 108 -23.81 13.83 -16.62
C MET A 108 -24.23 13.26 -15.25
N SER A 109 -25.31 13.79 -14.68
CA SER A 109 -25.84 13.34 -13.39
C SER A 109 -27.23 12.72 -13.54
N LEU A 110 -27.53 11.73 -12.70
CA LEU A 110 -28.83 11.08 -12.66
C LEU A 110 -29.87 12.07 -12.10
N SER A 111 -30.92 12.37 -12.87
CA SER A 111 -32.00 13.26 -12.48
C SER A 111 -33.35 12.54 -12.56
N THR A 112 -34.19 12.73 -11.54
CA THR A 112 -35.56 12.21 -11.53
C THR A 112 -36.51 13.19 -12.20
N SER A 113 -37.23 12.74 -13.21
CA SER A 113 -38.32 13.50 -13.83
C SER A 113 -39.56 13.45 -12.93
N ARG A 114 -39.99 14.60 -12.38
CA ARG A 114 -41.25 14.74 -11.63
C ARG A 114 -42.35 15.17 -12.58
N GLY A 115 -43.15 14.22 -13.06
CA GLY A 115 -44.33 14.48 -13.87
C GLY A 115 -45.38 13.41 -13.63
N GLY A 116 -46.40 13.75 -12.84
CA GLY A 116 -47.73 13.10 -12.73
C GLY A 116 -47.84 11.57 -12.71
N GLY A 117 -46.77 10.83 -12.41
CA GLY A 117 -46.70 9.36 -12.52
C GLY A 117 -45.37 8.79 -12.01
N MET A 118 -45.09 7.52 -12.33
CA MET A 118 -43.94 6.76 -11.84
C MET A 118 -42.61 7.46 -12.15
N THR A 119 -41.76 7.60 -11.13
CA THR A 119 -40.48 8.31 -11.21
C THR A 119 -39.56 7.67 -12.25
N ARG A 120 -39.19 8.43 -13.28
CA ARG A 120 -38.20 8.01 -14.29
C ARG A 120 -36.85 8.65 -14.00
N TYR A 121 -35.82 7.81 -13.92
CA TYR A 121 -34.43 8.24 -13.84
C TYR A 121 -33.89 8.48 -15.26
N ARG A 122 -33.27 9.64 -15.50
CA ARG A 122 -32.60 9.96 -16.77
C ARG A 122 -31.31 10.72 -16.50
N MET A 123 -30.29 10.49 -17.33
CA MET A 123 -29.05 11.26 -17.27
C MET A 123 -29.30 12.68 -17.80
N ARG A 124 -28.94 13.70 -17.03
CA ARG A 124 -29.05 15.11 -17.43
C ARG A 124 -27.72 15.81 -17.21
N CYS A 125 -27.32 16.65 -18.16
CA CYS A 125 -26.21 17.56 -17.96
C CYS A 125 -26.63 18.65 -16.95
N PRO A 126 -25.86 18.90 -15.87
CA PRO A 126 -26.17 19.96 -14.91
C PRO A 126 -25.97 21.36 -15.50
N ARG A 127 -25.11 21.49 -16.52
CA ARG A 127 -24.70 22.77 -17.10
C ARG A 127 -25.51 23.17 -18.34
N CYS A 128 -25.83 22.21 -19.21
CA CYS A 128 -26.71 22.42 -20.36
C CYS A 128 -28.16 22.19 -19.90
N LYS A 129 -28.81 23.25 -19.43
CA LYS A 129 -30.22 23.18 -19.04
C LYS A 129 -31.15 23.05 -20.23
#